data_AF-A0A1F7WB49-F1
#
_entry.id   AF-A0A1F7WB49-F1
#
_cell.length_a   1.000
_cell.length_b   1.000
_cell.length_c   1.000
_cell.angle_alpha   90.00
_cell.angle_beta   90.00
_cell.angle_gamma   90.00
#
_symmetry.space_group_name_H-M   'P 1'
#
loop_
_entity.id
_entity.type
_entity.pdbx_description
1 polymer ?
#
loop_
_entity_poly.entity_id
_entity_poly.type
_entity_poly.pdbx_seq_one_letter_code
_entity_poly.pdbx_strand_id
1 'polypeptide(L)'
;MRAAYEDRDGERYATEATLTFDETEGYDNDGIRKAVWLARYADLLKDWMIDARAEDHWWQLDDPEPLVNENDGIAVPPEPSSSTLSRWEQRSVPLAVNDAYRIAFETFRETFANEIGMIGDTALEREIAILDLLSR
;
A
#
# COMPACT_ATOMS: atom_id res chain seq x y z
N MET A 1 2.75 -23.71 17.81
CA MET A 1 2.60 -23.31 19.23
C MET A 1 2.47 -24.57 20.08
N ARG A 2 3.09 -24.64 21.25
CA ARG A 2 3.11 -25.84 22.09
C ARG A 2 2.66 -25.52 23.51
N ALA A 3 1.71 -26.30 24.02
CA ALA A 3 1.29 -26.27 25.41
C ALA A 3 1.53 -27.66 26.02
N ALA A 4 2.10 -27.71 27.22
CA ALA A 4 2.31 -28.96 27.95
C ALA A 4 1.96 -28.77 29.42
N TYR A 5 1.35 -29.79 30.03
CA TYR A 5 1.05 -29.85 31.45
C TYR A 5 1.26 -31.26 31.98
N GLU A 6 1.51 -31.36 33.28
CA GLU A 6 1.64 -32.62 34.02
C GLU A 6 0.44 -32.70 34.98
N ASP A 7 -0.25 -33.83 35.00
CA ASP A 7 -1.35 -34.04 35.92
C ASP A 7 -0.86 -34.40 37.33
N ARG A 8 -1.81 -34.63 38.25
CA ARG A 8 -1.49 -34.91 39.66
C ARG A 8 -0.89 -36.30 39.88
N ASP A 9 -1.02 -37.19 38.91
CA ASP A 9 -0.50 -38.55 38.95
C ASP A 9 0.87 -38.65 38.24
N GLY A 10 1.40 -37.53 37.73
CA GLY A 10 2.71 -37.42 37.09
C GLY A 10 2.69 -37.68 35.59
N GLU A 11 1.50 -37.85 35.00
CA GLU A 11 1.34 -38.07 33.56
C GLU A 11 1.45 -36.74 32.80
N ARG A 12 2.31 -36.71 31.78
CA ARG A 12 2.59 -35.51 30.99
C ARG A 12 1.80 -35.52 29.70
N TYR A 13 1.05 -34.45 29.48
CA TYR A 13 0.30 -34.20 28.26
C TYR A 13 0.86 -32.98 27.55
N ALA A 14 1.04 -33.10 26.23
CA ALA A 14 1.42 -31.97 25.39
C ALA A 14 0.53 -31.93 24.14
N THR A 15 0.09 -30.74 23.79
CA THR A 15 -0.57 -30.45 22.52
C THR A 15 0.32 -29.52 21.73
N GLU A 16 0.59 -29.90 20.49
CA GLU A 16 1.35 -29.10 19.54
C GLU A 16 0.43 -28.77 18.36
N ALA A 17 0.28 -27.47 18.08
CA ALA A 17 -0.45 -26.98 16.94
C ALA A 17 0.53 -26.37 15.94
N THR A 18 0.57 -26.96 14.74
CA THR A 18 1.31 -26.42 13.60
C THR A 18 0.34 -25.60 12.78
N LEU A 19 0.51 -24.28 12.79
CA LEU A 19 -0.23 -23.35 11.96
C LEU A 19 0.52 -23.22 10.63
N THR A 20 -0.09 -23.69 9.56
CA THR A 20 0.37 -23.43 8.20
C THR A 20 -0.41 -22.23 7.69
N PHE A 21 0.29 -21.13 7.46
CA PHE A 21 -0.29 -20.00 6.74
C PHE A 21 -0.14 -20.29 5.26
N ASP A 22 -1.23 -20.17 4.51
CA ASP A 22 -1.12 -20.08 3.07
C ASP A 22 -0.38 -18.78 2.76
N GLU A 23 0.69 -18.83 1.96
CA GLU A 23 1.47 -17.63 1.59
C GLU A 23 0.67 -16.73 0.64
N THR A 24 -0.46 -17.22 0.13
CA THR A 24 -1.38 -16.44 -0.68
C THR A 24 -2.27 -15.57 0.21
N GLU A 25 -2.33 -14.28 -0.12
CA GLU A 25 -3.21 -13.32 0.54
C GLU A 25 -4.68 -13.74 0.32
N GLY A 26 -5.28 -14.37 1.34
CA GLY A 26 -6.64 -14.88 1.29
C GLY A 26 -7.66 -13.78 1.56
N TYR A 27 -8.67 -13.67 0.70
CA TYR A 27 -9.80 -12.75 0.88
C TYR A 27 -11.08 -13.53 1.16
N ASP A 28 -11.85 -13.13 2.17
CA ASP A 28 -13.12 -13.80 2.54
C ASP A 28 -14.19 -13.66 1.45
N ASN A 29 -14.16 -12.55 0.67
CA ASN A 29 -14.98 -12.35 -0.52
C ASN A 29 -14.41 -11.25 -1.43
N ASP A 30 -14.94 -11.14 -2.65
CA ASP A 30 -14.51 -10.17 -3.67
C ASP A 30 -14.73 -8.71 -3.24
N GLY A 31 -15.72 -8.45 -2.38
CA GLY A 31 -15.96 -7.11 -1.82
C GLY A 31 -14.82 -6.65 -0.92
N ILE A 32 -14.32 -7.54 -0.06
CA ILE A 32 -13.14 -7.26 0.78
C ILE A 32 -11.89 -7.14 -0.09
N ARG A 33 -11.70 -8.04 -1.05
CA ARG A 33 -10.59 -7.98 -2.00
C ARG A 33 -10.55 -6.63 -2.73
N LYS A 34 -11.69 -6.21 -3.27
CA LYS A 34 -11.84 -4.90 -3.92
C LYS A 34 -11.51 -3.75 -2.97
N ALA A 35 -12.01 -3.79 -1.73
CA ALA A 35 -11.76 -2.73 -0.75
C ALA A 35 -10.27 -2.60 -0.41
N VAL A 36 -9.55 -3.72 -0.24
CA VAL A 36 -8.10 -3.73 0.02
C VAL A 36 -7.34 -3.11 -1.15
N TRP A 37 -7.65 -3.54 -2.39
CA TRP A 37 -6.98 -3.02 -3.57
C TRP A 37 -7.27 -1.54 -3.85
N LEU A 38 -8.49 -1.07 -3.59
CA LEU A 38 -8.83 0.36 -3.67
C LEU A 38 -8.13 1.18 -2.58
N ALA A 39 -7.95 0.63 -1.37
CA ALA A 39 -7.18 1.29 -0.32
C ALA A 39 -5.71 1.44 -0.73
N ARG A 40 -5.07 0.36 -1.21
CA ARG A 40 -3.71 0.39 -1.76
C ARG A 40 -3.58 1.40 -2.90
N TYR A 41 -4.53 1.43 -3.83
CA TYR A 41 -4.57 2.44 -4.89
C TYR A 41 -4.61 3.87 -4.35
N ALA A 42 -5.50 4.14 -3.39
CA ALA A 42 -5.63 5.47 -2.80
C ALA A 42 -4.39 5.88 -2.00
N ASP A 43 -3.74 4.92 -1.34
CA ASP A 43 -2.53 5.14 -0.56
C ASP A 43 -1.34 5.45 -1.47
N LEU A 44 -1.14 4.69 -2.55
CA LEU A 44 -0.14 4.99 -3.58
C LEU A 44 -0.30 6.40 -4.17
N LEU A 45 -1.53 6.84 -4.44
CA LEU A 45 -1.78 8.20 -4.93
C LEU A 45 -1.46 9.27 -3.89
N LYS A 46 -1.77 9.02 -2.62
CA LYS A 46 -1.48 9.97 -1.52
C LYS A 46 0.01 10.06 -1.28
N ASP A 47 0.73 8.95 -1.26
CA ASP A 47 2.20 8.90 -1.11
C ASP A 47 2.86 9.74 -2.22
N TRP A 48 2.50 9.48 -3.48
CA TRP A 48 2.95 10.31 -4.60
C TRP A 48 2.63 11.79 -4.40
N MET A 49 1.40 12.10 -3.98
CA MET A 49 0.95 13.47 -3.76
C MET A 49 1.66 14.17 -2.60
N ILE A 50 2.10 13.44 -1.59
CA ILE A 50 2.88 13.95 -0.47
C ILE A 50 4.29 14.27 -0.98
N ASP A 51 4.94 13.32 -1.64
CA ASP A 51 6.32 13.47 -2.13
C ASP A 51 6.43 14.56 -3.19
N ALA A 52 5.53 14.56 -4.18
CA ALA A 52 5.49 15.57 -5.24
C ALA A 52 5.25 16.99 -4.72
N ARG A 53 4.66 17.15 -3.52
CA ARG A 53 4.49 18.47 -2.88
C ARG A 53 5.59 18.78 -1.89
N ALA A 54 6.23 17.77 -1.36
CA ALA A 54 7.28 17.92 -0.39
C ALA A 54 8.61 18.33 -1.06
N GLU A 55 8.69 18.37 -2.40
CA GLU A 55 9.77 19.04 -3.16
C GLU A 55 10.16 20.45 -2.62
N ASP A 56 9.24 21.19 -2.00
CA ASP A 56 9.54 22.49 -1.34
C ASP A 56 10.36 22.36 -0.02
N HIS A 57 10.55 21.13 0.47
CA HIS A 57 11.27 20.75 1.70
C HIS A 57 12.33 19.63 1.47
N TRP A 58 12.35 18.99 0.29
CA TRP A 58 13.20 17.84 -0.01
C TRP A 58 14.62 18.21 -0.45
N TRP A 59 14.88 19.51 -0.71
CA TRP A 59 16.21 20.07 -0.99
C TRP A 59 17.21 19.95 0.17
N GLN A 60 16.82 19.41 1.32
CA GLN A 60 17.70 19.14 2.47
C GLN A 60 18.13 17.67 2.58
N LEU A 61 17.62 16.79 1.72
CA LEU A 61 17.98 15.37 1.67
C LEU A 61 18.68 15.12 0.32
N ASP A 62 19.89 14.55 0.36
CA ASP A 62 20.76 14.40 -0.82
C ASP A 62 20.18 13.46 -1.90
N ASP A 63 19.23 12.58 -1.53
CA ASP A 63 18.50 11.71 -2.46
C ASP A 63 17.26 11.14 -1.72
N PRO A 64 16.10 11.78 -1.80
CA PRO A 64 14.97 11.36 -1.00
C PRO A 64 14.23 10.20 -1.68
N GLU A 65 14.29 9.03 -1.03
CA GLU A 65 13.57 7.83 -1.47
C GLU A 65 12.06 8.08 -1.46
N PRO A 66 11.32 7.55 -2.45
CA PRO A 66 9.85 7.61 -2.44
C PRO A 66 9.31 6.90 -1.19
N LEU A 67 8.17 7.38 -0.68
CA LEU A 67 7.45 6.71 0.41
C LEU A 67 7.04 5.26 0.07
N VAL A 68 6.94 4.94 -1.23
CA VAL A 68 6.68 3.60 -1.74
C VAL A 68 7.98 2.97 -2.23
N ASN A 69 8.37 1.84 -1.65
CA ASN A 69 9.55 1.08 -2.06
C ASN A 69 9.27 -0.43 -2.13
N GLU A 70 10.21 -1.19 -2.69
CA GLU A 70 10.08 -2.65 -2.89
C GLU A 70 10.05 -3.48 -1.59
N ASN A 71 10.62 -2.96 -0.50
CA ASN A 71 10.71 -3.65 0.78
C ASN A 71 9.44 -3.48 1.62
N ASP A 72 8.91 -2.27 1.66
CA ASP A 72 7.78 -1.87 2.52
C ASP A 72 6.43 -1.85 1.76
N GLY A 73 6.47 -1.81 0.43
CA GLY A 73 5.30 -1.76 -0.42
C GLY A 73 4.56 -0.42 -0.33
N ILE A 74 3.22 -0.46 -0.48
CA ILE A 74 2.36 0.72 -0.31
C ILE A 74 1.94 0.78 1.15
N ALA A 75 2.61 1.64 1.91
CA ALA A 75 2.30 1.87 3.31
C ALA A 75 1.09 2.81 3.48
N VAL A 76 0.59 2.91 4.71
CA VAL A 76 -0.40 3.95 5.02
C VAL A 76 0.30 5.31 4.94
N PRO A 77 -0.20 6.24 4.11
CA PRO A 77 0.46 7.51 3.89
C PRO A 77 0.57 8.32 5.16
N PRO A 78 1.71 8.99 5.41
CA PRO A 78 1.85 9.85 6.57
C PRO A 78 0.91 11.06 6.47
N GLU A 79 0.56 11.64 7.61
CA GLU A 79 -0.16 12.92 7.63
C GLU A 79 0.69 14.00 6.95
N PRO A 80 0.12 14.81 6.05
CA PRO A 80 0.88 15.83 5.34
C PRO A 80 1.48 16.82 6.35
N SER A 81 2.78 17.08 6.25
CA SER A 81 3.57 17.96 7.13
C SER A 81 3.17 19.44 7.11
N SER A 82 1.98 19.77 6.59
CA SER A 82 1.39 21.09 6.38
C SER A 82 1.03 21.87 7.67
N SER A 83 1.87 21.82 8.70
CA SER A 83 1.64 22.53 9.96
C SER A 83 2.03 24.01 9.93
N THR A 84 2.60 24.53 8.84
CA THR A 84 3.10 25.93 8.82
C THR A 84 2.22 26.91 8.04
N LEU A 85 1.31 26.46 7.16
CA LEU A 85 0.45 27.35 6.36
C LEU A 85 -1.01 27.16 6.73
N SER A 86 -1.73 28.27 6.89
CA SER A 86 -3.18 28.21 7.11
C SER A 86 -3.88 27.64 5.87
N ARG A 87 -5.12 27.13 6.03
CA ARG A 87 -5.94 26.59 4.93
C ARG A 87 -6.02 27.53 3.71
N TRP A 88 -5.88 28.83 3.94
CA TRP A 88 -5.99 29.89 2.92
C TRP A 88 -4.65 30.26 2.26
N GLU A 89 -3.52 29.74 2.75
CA GLU A 89 -2.17 30.03 2.25
C GLU A 89 -1.56 28.85 1.48
N GLN A 90 -2.35 27.81 1.21
CA GLN A 90 -1.89 26.67 0.41
C GLN A 90 -1.58 27.14 -1.02
N ARG A 91 -0.32 27.03 -1.41
CA ARG A 91 0.15 27.35 -2.77
C ARG A 91 -0.13 26.18 -3.69
N SER A 92 -0.55 26.45 -4.92
CA SER A 92 -0.65 25.43 -5.96
C SER A 92 0.77 25.02 -6.39
N VAL A 93 1.23 23.86 -5.94
CA VAL A 93 2.45 23.22 -6.44
C VAL A 93 2.07 22.39 -7.67
N PRO A 94 2.72 22.60 -8.84
CA PRO A 94 2.54 21.72 -10.00
C PRO A 94 2.89 20.29 -9.62
N LEU A 95 1.98 19.35 -9.84
CA LEU A 95 2.25 17.94 -9.61
C LEU A 95 2.99 17.37 -10.82
N ALA A 96 4.16 16.80 -10.58
CA ALA A 96 4.92 16.01 -11.53
C ALA A 96 5.04 14.56 -11.03
N VAL A 97 5.15 13.62 -11.96
CA VAL A 97 5.46 12.22 -11.65
C VAL A 97 6.94 12.03 -11.97
N ASN A 98 7.74 11.72 -10.96
CA ASN A 98 9.15 11.37 -11.14
C ASN A 98 9.30 9.92 -11.63
N ASP A 99 10.52 9.53 -12.03
CA ASP A 99 10.79 8.20 -12.58
C ASP A 99 10.51 7.07 -11.57
N ALA A 100 10.76 7.30 -10.28
CA ALA A 100 10.51 6.31 -9.24
C ALA A 100 9.00 6.00 -9.11
N TYR A 101 8.16 7.03 -9.05
CA TYR A 101 6.70 6.84 -9.02
C TYR A 101 6.13 6.31 -10.32
N ARG A 102 6.74 6.63 -11.47
CA ARG A 102 6.37 6.04 -12.75
C ARG A 102 6.52 4.52 -12.75
N ILE A 103 7.65 4.02 -12.24
CA ILE A 103 7.90 2.58 -12.06
C ILE A 103 6.89 2.00 -11.06
N ALA A 104 6.67 2.66 -9.92
CA ALA A 104 5.71 2.20 -8.92
C ALA A 104 4.28 2.10 -9.49
N PHE A 105 3.84 3.08 -10.27
CA PHE A 105 2.54 3.05 -10.95
C PHE A 105 2.45 1.91 -11.96
N GLU A 106 3.50 1.65 -12.74
CA GLU A 106 3.53 0.56 -13.71
C GLU A 106 3.44 -0.81 -13.02
N THR A 107 4.26 -1.04 -12.01
CA THR A 107 4.26 -2.29 -11.22
C THR A 107 2.92 -2.51 -10.50
N PHE A 108 2.36 -1.47 -9.87
CA PHE A 108 1.05 -1.57 -9.24
C PHE A 108 -0.05 -1.82 -10.27
N ARG A 109 0.02 -1.18 -11.44
CA ARG A 109 -0.97 -1.34 -12.50
C ARG A 109 -1.01 -2.76 -13.04
N GLU A 110 0.13 -3.42 -13.23
CA GLU A 110 0.19 -4.83 -13.64
C GLU A 110 -0.47 -5.76 -12.62
N THR A 111 -0.15 -5.61 -11.34
CA THR A 111 -0.72 -6.43 -10.26
C THR A 111 -2.21 -6.16 -10.08
N PHE A 112 -2.62 -4.89 -10.05
CA PHE A 112 -4.01 -4.46 -9.90
C PHE A 112 -4.89 -4.91 -11.08
N ALA A 113 -4.37 -4.93 -12.31
CA ALA A 113 -5.10 -5.45 -13.47
C ALA A 113 -5.43 -6.94 -13.35
N ASN A 114 -4.50 -7.76 -12.85
CA ASN A 114 -4.74 -9.18 -12.61
C ASN A 114 -5.82 -9.39 -11.53
N GLU A 115 -5.82 -8.55 -10.50
CA GLU A 115 -6.75 -8.63 -9.38
C GLU A 115 -8.15 -8.19 -9.76
N ILE A 116 -8.29 -7.10 -10.51
CA ILE A 116 -9.58 -6.69 -11.09
C ILE A 116 -10.12 -7.77 -12.02
N GLY A 117 -9.26 -8.41 -12.80
CA GLY A 117 -9.65 -9.54 -13.66
C GLY A 117 -10.29 -10.68 -12.89
N MET A 118 -9.84 -10.95 -11.66
CA MET A 118 -10.46 -11.93 -10.76
C MET A 118 -11.77 -11.43 -10.14
N ILE A 119 -11.86 -10.14 -9.79
CA ILE A 119 -13.06 -9.52 -9.20
C ILE A 119 -14.20 -9.38 -10.25
N GLY A 120 -13.84 -9.14 -11.51
CA GLY A 120 -14.80 -8.99 -12.63
C GLY A 120 -15.59 -7.68 -12.63
N ASP A 121 -15.15 -6.65 -11.90
CA ASP A 121 -15.84 -5.36 -11.81
C ASP A 121 -15.26 -4.33 -12.80
N THR A 122 -16.00 -4.07 -13.88
CA THR A 122 -15.65 -3.09 -14.92
C THR A 122 -15.52 -1.65 -14.42
N ALA A 123 -16.14 -1.29 -13.28
CA ALA A 123 -15.99 0.06 -12.74
C ALA A 123 -14.54 0.39 -12.36
N LEU A 124 -13.73 -0.63 -12.08
CA LEU A 124 -12.32 -0.52 -11.71
C LEU A 124 -11.38 -0.25 -12.90
N GLU A 125 -11.90 -0.27 -14.13
CA GLU A 125 -11.15 0.13 -15.33
C GLU A 125 -10.75 1.61 -15.29
N ARG A 126 -11.49 2.43 -14.53
CA ARG A 126 -11.17 3.85 -14.36
C ARG A 126 -9.83 4.05 -13.66
N GLU A 127 -9.57 3.28 -12.60
CA GLU A 127 -8.32 3.34 -11.84
C GLU A 127 -7.14 2.89 -12.71
N ILE A 128 -7.32 1.84 -13.54
CA ILE A 128 -6.32 1.42 -14.54
C ILE A 128 -6.02 2.55 -15.53
N ALA A 129 -7.05 3.22 -16.05
CA ALA A 129 -6.86 4.34 -16.98
C ALA A 129 -6.12 5.53 -16.36
N ILE A 130 -6.28 5.76 -15.06
CA ILE A 130 -5.53 6.78 -14.32
C ILE A 130 -4.07 6.36 -14.15
N LEU A 131 -3.81 5.11 -13.77
CA LEU A 131 -2.44 4.59 -13.66
C LEU A 131 -1.72 4.64 -15.02
N ASP A 132 -2.42 4.28 -16.11
CA ASP A 132 -1.94 4.40 -17.49
C ASP A 132 -1.68 5.84 -17.94
N LEU A 133 -2.25 6.84 -17.27
CA LEU A 133 -1.96 8.24 -17.52
C LEU A 133 -0.71 8.68 -16.74
N LEU A 134 -0.58 8.23 -15.49
CA LEU A 134 0.51 8.60 -14.59
C LEU A 134 1.83 7.89 -14.91
N SER A 135 1.78 6.75 -15.60
CA SER A 135 2.98 6.02 -16.05
C SER A 135 3.59 6.57 -17.36
N ARG A 136 2.94 7.55 -18.01
CA ARG A 136 3.36 8.11 -19.32
C ARG A 136 4.42 9.17 -19.26
#